data_AF-A0A0K6GLM5-F1
#
_entry.id   AF-A0A0K6GLM5-F1
#
_cell.length_a   1.000
_cell.length_b   1.000
_cell.length_c   1.000
_cell.angle_alpha   90.00
_cell.angle_beta   90.00
_cell.angle_gamma   90.00
#
_symmetry.space_group_name_H-M   'P 1'
#
loop_
_entity.id
_entity.type
_entity.pdbx_description
1 polymer ?
#
loop_
_entity_poly.entity_id
_entity_poly.type
_entity_poly.pdbx_seq_one_letter_code
_entity_poly.pdbx_strand_id
1 'polypeptide(L)'
;MLTAQQAVFTVESLIGKVQQQKKLITHQQQIIEQLLTENKQLHKENEQLKYRVQELEARTKKNSSNSHLPPSSDRFHTHSSRQPSGNKPGGQEGHQGTTLRQVEHPHHRVVHRVNACQGCGASLREVKPFKVDVRQVFDLPPMTIEVTQHEREVKSCPHCRCVQQAEFPPHVTNHVQYGPRLTALAVYLHHTQWIPYKRLSDTIEVLYQHSVSTGTLANMVKRGREALESNMT
;
A
#
# COMPACT_ATOMS: atom_id res chain seq x y z
N MET A 1 93.60 -35.30 20.75
CA MET A 1 92.68 -36.32 20.23
C MET A 1 91.36 -36.15 20.97
N LEU A 2 90.29 -35.74 20.27
CA LEU A 2 88.94 -35.75 20.86
C LEU A 2 88.61 -37.20 21.24
N THR A 3 88.16 -37.42 22.47
CA THR A 3 87.80 -38.77 22.93
C THR A 3 86.57 -39.24 22.13
N ALA A 4 86.51 -40.53 21.79
CA ALA A 4 85.44 -41.10 20.98
C ALA A 4 84.03 -40.75 21.50
N GLN A 5 83.87 -40.57 22.82
CA GLN A 5 82.62 -40.13 23.46
C GLN A 5 82.21 -38.68 23.14
N GLN A 6 83.15 -37.73 23.04
CA GLN A 6 82.83 -36.33 22.70
C GLN A 6 82.41 -36.18 21.23
N ALA A 7 83.00 -36.96 20.33
CA ALA A 7 82.60 -36.99 18.91
C ALA A 7 81.19 -37.57 18.73
N VAL A 8 80.84 -38.65 19.43
CA VAL A 8 79.50 -39.26 19.39
C VAL A 8 78.42 -38.29 19.87
N PHE A 9 78.66 -37.57 20.97
CA PHE A 9 77.72 -36.57 21.50
C PHE A 9 77.45 -35.40 20.52
N THR A 10 78.49 -34.94 19.79
CA THR A 10 78.32 -33.90 18.77
C THR A 10 77.55 -34.37 17.53
N VAL A 11 77.71 -35.64 17.15
CA VAL A 11 76.98 -36.24 16.02
C VAL A 11 75.50 -36.43 16.36
N GLU A 12 75.17 -36.89 17.57
CA GLU A 12 73.78 -37.02 18.04
C GLU A 12 73.06 -35.67 18.08
N SER A 13 73.73 -34.62 18.54
CA SER A 13 73.20 -33.25 18.53
C SER A 13 72.93 -32.73 17.11
N LEU A 14 73.84 -32.98 16.17
CA LEU A 14 73.66 -32.62 14.75
C LEU A 14 72.51 -33.39 14.11
N ILE A 15 72.37 -34.69 14.41
CA ILE A 15 71.24 -35.51 13.94
C ILE A 15 69.92 -34.95 14.46
N GLY A 16 69.85 -34.55 15.73
CA GLY A 16 68.66 -33.91 16.31
C GLY A 16 68.29 -32.60 15.60
N LYS A 17 69.28 -31.74 15.30
CA LYS A 17 69.06 -30.50 14.53
C LYS A 17 68.59 -30.77 13.10
N VAL A 18 69.15 -31.76 12.42
CA VAL A 18 68.73 -32.17 11.06
C VAL A 18 67.30 -32.73 11.07
N GLN A 19 66.93 -33.51 12.09
CA GLN A 19 65.56 -34.02 12.26
C GLN A 19 64.57 -32.87 12.54
N GLN A 20 64.96 -31.89 13.36
CA GLN A 20 64.14 -30.70 13.63
C GLN A 20 63.98 -29.84 12.37
N GLN A 21 65.04 -29.62 11.59
CA GLN A 21 64.97 -28.95 10.30
C GLN A 21 64.06 -29.69 9.32
N LYS A 22 64.14 -31.02 9.26
CA LYS A 22 63.27 -31.83 8.39
C LYS A 22 61.79 -31.64 8.75
N LYS A 23 61.45 -31.62 10.06
CA LYS A 23 60.07 -31.36 10.53
C LYS A 23 59.60 -29.96 10.15
N LEU A 24 60.47 -28.94 10.27
CA LEU A 24 60.14 -27.58 9.87
C LEU A 24 59.89 -27.47 8.37
N ILE A 25 60.72 -28.12 7.54
CA ILE A 25 60.56 -28.14 6.08
C ILE A 25 59.25 -28.81 5.70
N THR A 26 58.89 -29.96 6.28
CA THR A 26 57.62 -30.62 5.98
C THR A 26 56.42 -29.78 6.41
N HIS A 27 56.52 -29.08 7.54
CA HIS A 27 55.46 -28.18 7.98
C HIS A 27 55.31 -26.96 7.05
N GLN A 28 56.43 -26.39 6.59
CA GLN A 28 56.42 -25.31 5.61
C GLN A 28 55.82 -25.76 4.27
N GLN A 29 56.13 -26.97 3.82
CA GLN A 29 55.54 -27.55 2.59
C GLN A 29 54.02 -27.68 2.71
N GLN A 30 53.51 -28.14 3.85
CA GLN A 30 52.06 -28.22 4.09
C GLN A 30 51.37 -26.85 4.06
N ILE A 31 52.00 -25.83 4.67
CA ILE A 31 51.46 -24.45 4.64
C ILE A 31 51.44 -23.91 3.21
N ILE A 32 52.49 -24.15 2.42
CA ILE A 32 52.57 -23.70 1.03
C ILE A 32 51.45 -24.34 0.20
N GLU A 33 51.21 -25.64 0.35
CA GLU A 33 50.13 -26.33 -0.36
C GLU A 33 48.73 -25.80 0.03
N GLN A 34 48.53 -25.53 1.32
CA GLN A 34 47.29 -24.91 1.79
C GLN A 34 47.08 -23.52 1.19
N LEU A 35 48.12 -22.67 1.22
CA LEU A 35 48.06 -21.31 0.66
C LEU A 35 47.81 -21.32 -0.85
N LEU A 36 48.42 -22.25 -1.60
CA LEU A 36 48.20 -22.38 -3.04
C LEU A 36 46.74 -22.78 -3.35
N THR A 37 46.17 -23.65 -2.53
CA THR A 37 44.78 -24.09 -2.67
C THR A 37 43.82 -22.93 -2.41
N GLU A 38 44.05 -22.16 -1.35
CA GLU A 38 43.26 -20.98 -1.01
C GLU A 38 43.38 -19.89 -2.08
N ASN A 39 44.59 -19.63 -2.59
CA ASN A 39 44.80 -18.66 -3.66
C ASN A 39 44.00 -19.01 -4.92
N LYS A 40 44.01 -20.30 -5.31
CA LYS A 40 43.27 -20.78 -6.48
C LYS A 40 41.76 -20.59 -6.30
N GLN A 41 41.24 -20.82 -5.09
CA GLN A 41 39.82 -20.60 -4.79
C GLN A 41 39.45 -19.11 -4.84
N LEU A 42 40.26 -18.24 -4.21
CA LEU A 42 40.06 -16.80 -4.24
C LEU A 42 40.10 -16.22 -5.65
N HIS A 43 41.02 -16.70 -6.51
CA HIS A 43 41.08 -16.27 -7.90
C HIS A 43 39.80 -16.62 -8.67
N LYS A 44 39.26 -17.81 -8.48
CA LYS A 44 38.01 -18.25 -9.12
C LYS A 44 36.81 -17.41 -8.68
N GLU A 45 36.70 -17.13 -7.38
CA GLU A 45 35.63 -16.27 -6.85
C GLU A 45 35.75 -14.83 -7.36
N ASN A 46 36.98 -14.32 -7.45
CA ASN A 46 37.23 -12.98 -7.96
C ASN A 46 36.81 -12.84 -9.44
N GLU A 47 37.09 -13.85 -10.26
CA GLU A 47 36.63 -13.89 -11.65
C GLU A 47 35.10 -13.90 -11.76
N GLN A 48 34.42 -14.72 -10.94
CA GLN A 48 32.96 -14.78 -10.91
C GLN A 48 32.34 -13.44 -10.47
N LEU A 49 32.91 -12.81 -9.44
CA LEU A 49 32.47 -11.50 -8.97
C LEU A 49 32.69 -10.41 -10.02
N LYS A 50 33.86 -10.38 -10.67
CA LYS A 50 34.15 -9.44 -11.77
C LYS A 50 33.16 -9.58 -12.91
N TYR A 51 32.84 -10.80 -13.33
CA TYR A 51 31.82 -11.04 -14.36
C TYR A 51 30.45 -10.52 -13.94
N ARG A 52 30.02 -10.81 -12.70
CA ARG A 52 28.73 -10.35 -12.17
C ARG A 52 28.65 -8.81 -12.10
N VAL A 53 29.72 -8.17 -11.65
CA VAL A 53 29.82 -6.70 -11.60
C VAL A 53 29.71 -6.12 -13.01
N GLN A 54 30.45 -6.66 -13.98
CA GLN A 54 30.40 -6.21 -15.37
C GLN A 54 29.00 -6.37 -15.97
N GLU A 55 28.31 -7.47 -15.70
CA GLU A 55 26.93 -7.70 -16.14
C GLU A 55 25.94 -6.68 -15.54
N LEU A 56 26.04 -6.43 -14.23
CA LEU A 56 25.18 -5.48 -13.53
C LEU A 56 25.45 -4.03 -13.98
N GLU A 57 26.71 -3.66 -14.20
CA GLU A 57 27.09 -2.37 -14.77
C GLU A 57 26.58 -2.20 -16.19
N ALA A 58 26.66 -3.23 -17.03
CA ALA A 58 26.13 -3.19 -18.40
C ALA A 58 24.59 -3.05 -18.42
N ARG A 59 23.88 -3.59 -17.44
CA ARG A 59 22.43 -3.41 -17.29
C ARG A 59 22.06 -1.99 -16.83
N THR A 60 22.89 -1.36 -16.00
CA THR A 60 22.63 -0.02 -15.45
C THR A 60 23.10 1.11 -16.36
N LYS A 61 24.09 0.89 -17.23
CA LYS A 61 24.58 1.88 -18.21
C LYS A 61 23.70 2.03 -19.47
N LYS A 62 22.63 1.27 -19.61
CA LYS A 62 21.69 1.44 -20.74
C LYS A 62 20.72 2.58 -20.42
N ASN A 63 20.87 3.68 -21.13
CA ASN A 63 19.91 4.80 -21.14
C ASN A 63 19.47 5.11 -22.57
N SER A 64 18.41 5.89 -22.72
CA SER A 64 17.85 6.29 -24.02
C SER A 64 18.89 6.94 -24.96
N SER A 65 19.96 7.52 -24.42
CA SER A 65 21.04 8.15 -25.17
C SER A 65 22.05 7.19 -25.81
N ASN A 66 22.14 5.91 -25.41
CA ASN A 66 23.13 4.96 -25.97
C ASN A 66 22.56 3.63 -26.48
N SER A 67 21.26 3.36 -26.33
CA SER A 67 20.73 2.00 -26.47
C SER A 67 19.51 1.83 -27.39
N HIS A 68 19.19 2.83 -28.24
CA HIS A 68 18.00 2.81 -29.12
C HIS A 68 16.68 2.49 -28.38
N LEU A 69 16.67 2.65 -27.05
CA LEU A 69 15.48 2.55 -26.22
C LEU A 69 14.72 3.88 -26.28
N PRO A 70 13.38 3.86 -26.37
CA PRO A 70 12.60 5.08 -26.37
C PRO A 70 12.77 5.83 -25.03
N PRO A 71 12.73 7.18 -25.02
CA PRO A 71 12.88 7.99 -23.80
C PRO A 71 11.91 7.60 -22.67
N SER A 72 10.75 7.06 -23.03
CA SER A 72 9.73 6.55 -22.11
C SER A 72 10.19 5.34 -21.27
N SER A 73 11.32 4.72 -21.62
CA SER A 73 11.91 3.58 -20.89
C SER A 73 12.88 3.99 -19.78
N ASP A 74 13.20 5.29 -19.65
CA ASP A 74 14.01 5.81 -18.54
C ASP A 74 13.21 5.70 -17.23
N ARG A 75 13.51 4.65 -16.45
CA ARG A 75 12.92 4.38 -15.14
C ARG A 75 13.30 5.50 -14.15
N PHE A 76 12.37 6.44 -13.94
CA PHE A 76 12.27 7.33 -12.77
C PHE A 76 13.32 8.43 -12.61
N HIS A 77 13.40 9.35 -13.56
CA HIS A 77 13.91 10.70 -13.30
C HIS A 77 12.82 11.74 -13.49
N THR A 78 12.09 12.07 -12.41
CA THR A 78 11.16 13.20 -12.38
C THR A 78 11.92 14.49 -12.10
N HIS A 79 12.72 14.95 -13.06
CA HIS A 79 13.22 16.32 -13.02
C HIS A 79 12.06 17.26 -13.38
N SER A 80 11.51 17.95 -12.36
CA SER A 80 10.59 19.05 -12.59
C SER A 80 11.30 20.12 -13.43
N SER A 81 10.85 20.33 -14.66
CA SER A 81 11.30 21.44 -15.52
C SER A 81 10.82 22.81 -15.06
N ARG A 82 10.00 22.86 -13.99
CA ARG A 82 9.49 24.11 -13.42
C ARG A 82 10.58 24.79 -12.59
N GLN A 83 10.83 26.06 -12.92
CA GLN A 83 11.56 26.97 -12.04
C GLN A 83 10.78 27.17 -10.74
N PRO A 84 11.45 27.25 -9.57
CA PRO A 84 10.79 27.58 -8.31
C PRO A 84 10.08 28.93 -8.44
N SER A 85 8.78 28.97 -8.20
CA SER A 85 7.97 30.18 -8.41
C SER A 85 8.27 31.30 -7.39
N GLY A 86 9.02 31.01 -6.32
CA GLY A 86 9.30 31.95 -5.22
C GLY A 86 8.06 32.30 -4.36
N ASN A 87 6.86 31.87 -4.78
CA ASN A 87 5.62 32.14 -4.08
C ASN A 87 5.55 31.33 -2.79
N LYS A 88 5.10 31.98 -1.71
CA LYS A 88 4.79 31.28 -0.47
C LYS A 88 3.66 30.27 -0.71
N PRO A 89 3.70 29.08 -0.09
CA PRO A 89 2.59 28.14 -0.13
C PRO A 89 1.33 28.82 0.44
N GLY A 90 0.23 28.86 -0.33
CA GLY A 90 -1.02 29.46 0.12
C GLY A 90 -1.80 30.14 -1.00
N GLY A 91 -2.97 30.67 -0.67
CA GLY A 91 -3.74 31.53 -1.56
C GLY A 91 -2.96 32.81 -1.88
N GLN A 92 -3.21 33.37 -3.07
CA GLN A 92 -2.63 34.64 -3.46
C GLN A 92 -3.04 35.76 -2.50
N GLU A 93 -2.20 36.77 -2.31
CA GLU A 93 -2.56 37.96 -1.54
C GLU A 93 -3.82 38.61 -2.13
N GLY A 94 -4.83 38.83 -1.30
CA GLY A 94 -6.14 39.36 -1.71
C GLY A 94 -7.22 38.32 -2.03
N HIS A 95 -6.89 37.02 -2.03
CA HIS A 95 -7.89 35.97 -2.21
C HIS A 95 -8.80 35.90 -0.97
N GLN A 96 -10.13 35.97 -1.14
CA GLN A 96 -11.05 35.76 -0.02
C GLN A 96 -10.92 34.32 0.48
N GLY A 97 -10.51 34.17 1.73
CA GLY A 97 -10.51 32.89 2.41
C GLY A 97 -11.93 32.44 2.74
N THR A 98 -12.25 31.20 2.43
CA THR A 98 -13.48 30.54 2.88
C THR A 98 -13.17 29.70 4.12
N THR A 99 -13.54 30.21 5.29
CA THR A 99 -13.42 29.47 6.55
C THR A 99 -14.67 28.59 6.77
N LEU A 100 -14.47 27.33 7.17
CA LEU A 100 -15.54 26.43 7.58
C LEU A 100 -16.29 27.04 8.79
N ARG A 101 -17.60 27.24 8.67
CA ARG A 101 -18.44 27.86 9.71
C ARG A 101 -19.29 26.82 10.42
N GLN A 102 -19.61 27.09 11.69
CA GLN A 102 -20.60 26.31 12.42
C GLN A 102 -21.98 26.44 11.76
N VAL A 103 -22.73 25.34 11.74
CA VAL A 103 -24.13 25.30 11.29
C VAL A 103 -25.08 25.49 12.46
N GLU A 104 -26.22 26.14 12.21
CA GLU A 104 -27.25 26.33 13.23
C GLU A 104 -27.93 25.00 13.62
N HIS A 105 -28.15 24.12 12.64
CA HIS A 105 -28.84 22.84 12.80
C HIS A 105 -27.92 21.66 12.48
N PRO A 106 -27.13 21.15 13.45
CA PRO A 106 -26.31 19.97 13.24
C PRO A 106 -27.17 18.70 13.15
N HIS A 107 -26.75 17.71 12.35
CA HIS A 107 -27.44 16.42 12.20
C HIS A 107 -27.61 15.68 13.53
N HIS A 108 -26.62 15.80 14.43
CA HIS A 108 -26.64 15.18 15.75
C HIS A 108 -26.12 16.16 16.80
N ARG A 109 -26.71 16.13 18.00
CA ARG A 109 -26.26 16.92 19.16
C ARG A 109 -25.94 15.99 20.33
N VAL A 110 -24.68 16.00 20.76
CA VAL A 110 -24.20 15.26 21.93
C VAL A 110 -23.92 16.26 23.04
N VAL A 111 -24.54 16.07 24.21
CA VAL A 111 -24.33 16.94 25.38
C VAL A 111 -23.48 16.21 26.40
N HIS A 112 -22.26 16.70 26.62
CA HIS A 112 -21.37 16.20 27.67
C HIS A 112 -21.75 16.84 29.00
N ARG A 113 -22.39 16.07 29.89
CA ARG A 113 -22.87 16.57 31.19
C ARG A 113 -21.80 16.48 32.27
N VAL A 114 -21.69 17.54 33.07
CA VAL A 114 -20.90 17.53 34.30
C VAL A 114 -21.79 17.00 35.43
N ASN A 115 -21.49 15.81 35.93
CA ASN A 115 -22.34 15.15 36.93
C ASN A 115 -21.88 15.38 38.37
N ALA A 116 -20.61 15.72 38.58
CA ALA A 116 -20.04 15.92 39.91
C ALA A 116 -18.93 16.98 39.86
N CYS A 117 -18.79 17.72 40.96
CA CYS A 117 -17.72 18.66 41.17
C CYS A 117 -16.40 17.91 41.41
N GLN A 118 -15.35 18.22 40.63
CA GLN A 118 -14.04 17.60 40.81
C GLN A 118 -13.31 18.05 42.09
N GLY A 119 -13.70 19.18 42.68
CA GLY A 119 -13.10 19.71 43.90
C GLY A 119 -13.68 19.10 45.18
N CYS A 120 -15.01 19.07 45.31
CA CYS A 120 -15.67 18.63 46.55
C CYS A 120 -16.54 17.36 46.38
N GLY A 121 -16.65 16.81 45.17
CA GLY A 121 -17.45 15.61 44.89
C GLY A 121 -18.97 15.82 44.88
N ALA A 122 -19.47 17.03 45.19
CA ALA A 122 -20.90 17.32 45.19
C ALA A 122 -21.55 17.01 43.83
N SER A 123 -22.78 16.49 43.86
CA SER A 123 -23.56 16.19 42.66
C SER A 123 -23.95 17.49 41.93
N LEU A 124 -23.77 17.51 40.61
CA LEU A 124 -24.14 18.60 39.72
C LEU A 124 -25.24 18.18 38.71
N ARG A 125 -25.80 16.98 38.85
CA ARG A 125 -26.76 16.40 37.88
C ARG A 125 -28.01 17.27 37.66
N GLU A 126 -28.47 17.96 38.70
CA GLU A 126 -29.67 18.82 38.66
C GLU A 126 -29.33 20.31 38.53
N VAL A 127 -28.05 20.66 38.50
CA VAL A 127 -27.59 22.04 38.38
C VAL A 127 -27.64 22.46 36.90
N LYS A 128 -28.36 23.54 36.59
CA LYS A 128 -28.41 24.08 35.23
C LYS A 128 -27.04 24.66 34.82
N PRO A 129 -26.59 24.45 33.57
CA PRO A 129 -25.34 25.02 33.11
C PRO A 129 -25.42 26.55 33.04
N PHE A 130 -24.39 27.22 33.55
CA PHE A 130 -24.24 28.68 33.41
C PHE A 130 -23.88 29.08 31.97
N LYS A 131 -23.08 28.27 31.28
CA LYS A 131 -22.65 28.47 29.89
C LYS A 131 -22.54 27.12 29.18
N VAL A 132 -22.84 27.10 27.88
CA VAL A 132 -22.59 25.95 27.01
C VAL A 132 -21.51 26.35 26.00
N ASP A 133 -20.37 25.67 26.02
CA ASP A 133 -19.34 25.79 24.98
C ASP A 133 -19.66 24.80 23.85
N VAL A 134 -19.59 25.26 22.59
CA VAL A 134 -20.05 24.49 21.42
C VAL A 134 -18.90 24.31 20.43
N ARG A 135 -18.62 23.05 20.10
CA ARG A 135 -17.73 22.65 19.02
C ARG A 135 -18.51 21.76 18.06
N GLN A 136 -18.24 21.89 16.77
CA GLN A 136 -18.83 21.06 15.73
C GLN A 136 -17.73 20.33 14.98
N VAL A 137 -17.97 19.06 14.71
CA VAL A 137 -17.11 18.20 13.91
C VAL A 137 -17.88 17.89 12.62
N PHE A 138 -17.26 18.23 11.49
CA PHE A 138 -17.76 17.87 10.16
C PHE A 138 -17.06 16.58 9.77
N ASP A 139 -17.81 15.48 9.75
CA ASP A 139 -17.28 14.17 9.45
C ASP A 139 -18.19 13.43 8.48
N LEU A 140 -17.65 12.38 7.85
CA LEU A 140 -18.41 11.50 6.99
C LEU A 140 -19.23 10.52 7.85
N PRO A 141 -20.50 10.25 7.50
CA PRO A 141 -21.22 9.15 8.13
C PRO A 141 -20.55 7.81 7.76
N PRO A 142 -20.83 6.74 8.53
CA PRO A 142 -20.39 5.39 8.15
C PRO A 142 -20.79 5.06 6.70
N MET A 143 -19.81 4.68 5.89
CA MET A 143 -20.01 4.33 4.48
C MET A 143 -20.28 2.82 4.36
N THR A 144 -21.55 2.43 4.29
CA THR A 144 -21.97 1.03 4.15
C THR A 144 -22.99 0.85 3.03
N ILE A 145 -23.00 -0.32 2.39
CA ILE A 145 -24.11 -0.67 1.49
C ILE A 145 -25.32 -1.09 2.32
N GLU A 146 -26.44 -0.40 2.10
CA GLU A 146 -27.75 -0.78 2.62
C GLU A 146 -28.44 -1.73 1.64
N VAL A 147 -28.85 -2.90 2.12
CA VAL A 147 -29.62 -3.89 1.34
C VAL A 147 -31.08 -3.81 1.78
N THR A 148 -31.98 -3.48 0.85
CA THR A 148 -33.43 -3.52 1.08
C THR A 148 -34.02 -4.74 0.41
N GLN A 149 -34.63 -5.64 1.19
CA GLN A 149 -35.38 -6.78 0.68
C GLN A 149 -36.80 -6.32 0.34
N HIS A 150 -37.19 -6.50 -0.92
CA HIS A 150 -38.56 -6.26 -1.37
C HIS A 150 -39.31 -7.59 -1.38
N GLU A 151 -40.36 -7.70 -0.58
CA GLU A 151 -41.25 -8.86 -0.55
C GLU A 151 -42.60 -8.49 -1.15
N ARG A 152 -43.21 -9.46 -1.83
CA ARG A 152 -44.60 -9.37 -2.25
C ARG A 152 -45.37 -10.54 -1.64
N GLU A 153 -46.59 -10.27 -1.21
CA GLU A 153 -47.50 -11.34 -0.83
C GLU A 153 -47.99 -12.06 -2.09
N VAL A 154 -48.14 -13.38 -1.97
CA VAL A 154 -48.83 -14.22 -2.95
C VAL A 154 -49.88 -15.02 -2.18
N LYS A 155 -51.15 -14.81 -2.50
CA LYS A 155 -52.29 -15.40 -1.78
C LYS A 155 -53.23 -16.09 -2.76
N SER A 156 -53.75 -17.26 -2.40
CA SER A 156 -54.88 -17.87 -3.12
C SER A 156 -56.19 -17.35 -2.52
N CYS A 157 -57.08 -16.85 -3.36
CA CYS A 157 -58.41 -16.43 -2.92
C CYS A 157 -59.19 -17.64 -2.37
N PRO A 158 -59.73 -17.61 -1.15
CA PRO A 158 -60.44 -18.76 -0.58
C PRO A 158 -61.73 -19.10 -1.33
N HIS A 159 -62.32 -18.13 -2.05
CA HIS A 159 -63.58 -18.29 -2.76
C HIS A 159 -63.40 -18.86 -4.18
N CYS A 160 -62.56 -18.22 -5.02
CA CYS A 160 -62.38 -18.61 -6.43
C CYS A 160 -61.07 -19.35 -6.71
N ARG A 161 -60.21 -19.54 -5.70
CA ARG A 161 -58.88 -20.16 -5.79
C ARG A 161 -57.86 -19.45 -6.70
N CYS A 162 -58.24 -18.36 -7.37
CA CYS A 162 -57.31 -17.52 -8.14
C CYS A 162 -56.16 -17.02 -7.26
N VAL A 163 -54.94 -17.05 -7.81
CA VAL A 163 -53.74 -16.53 -7.16
C VAL A 163 -53.65 -15.02 -7.39
N GLN A 164 -53.51 -14.27 -6.30
CA GLN A 164 -53.27 -12.83 -6.30
C GLN A 164 -51.87 -12.55 -5.79
N GLN A 165 -51.19 -11.58 -6.38
CA GLN A 165 -49.87 -11.15 -5.94
C GLN A 165 -49.75 -9.63 -6.00
N ALA A 166 -49.02 -9.04 -5.04
CA ALA A 166 -48.67 -7.64 -5.13
C ALA A 166 -47.60 -7.40 -6.22
N GLU A 167 -47.58 -6.21 -6.80
CA GLU A 167 -46.55 -5.81 -7.76
C GLU A 167 -45.33 -5.24 -7.04
N PHE A 168 -44.15 -5.47 -7.62
CA PHE A 168 -42.95 -4.78 -7.16
C PHE A 168 -42.93 -3.34 -7.69
N PRO A 169 -42.30 -2.39 -6.97
CA PRO A 169 -42.05 -1.06 -7.50
C PRO A 169 -41.30 -1.11 -8.85
N PRO A 170 -41.52 -0.17 -9.78
CA PRO A 170 -40.95 -0.24 -11.14
C PRO A 170 -39.42 -0.33 -11.22
N HIS A 171 -38.72 0.14 -10.19
CA HIS A 171 -37.26 0.11 -10.14
C HIS A 171 -36.68 -1.22 -9.64
N VAL A 172 -37.50 -2.13 -9.09
CA VAL A 172 -37.09 -3.45 -8.60
C VAL A 172 -37.35 -4.47 -9.71
N THR A 173 -36.37 -4.64 -10.60
CA THR A 173 -36.54 -5.38 -11.86
C THR A 173 -35.88 -6.75 -11.85
N ASN A 174 -34.93 -6.99 -10.94
CA ASN A 174 -34.21 -8.25 -10.82
C ASN A 174 -34.26 -8.80 -9.40
N HIS A 175 -34.05 -10.10 -9.25
CA HIS A 175 -34.01 -10.77 -7.95
C HIS A 175 -32.95 -10.18 -7.00
N VAL A 176 -31.78 -9.80 -7.54
CA VAL A 176 -30.74 -9.04 -6.84
C VAL A 176 -30.22 -7.98 -7.79
N GLN A 177 -30.11 -6.74 -7.32
CA GLN A 177 -29.61 -5.64 -8.12
C GLN A 177 -28.94 -4.57 -7.27
N TYR A 178 -28.02 -3.83 -7.89
CA TYR A 178 -27.47 -2.63 -7.30
C TYR A 178 -28.41 -1.44 -7.50
N GLY A 179 -28.54 -0.63 -6.46
CA GLY A 179 -29.39 0.56 -6.47
C GLY A 179 -28.85 1.72 -7.32
N PRO A 180 -29.69 2.74 -7.57
CA PRO A 180 -29.33 3.90 -8.38
C PRO A 180 -28.20 4.74 -7.76
N ARG A 181 -28.14 4.86 -6.43
CA ARG A 181 -27.09 5.64 -5.73
C ARG A 181 -25.68 5.10 -6.01
N LEU A 182 -25.49 3.79 -5.87
CA LEU A 182 -24.20 3.15 -6.15
C LEU A 182 -23.84 3.23 -7.64
N THR A 183 -24.84 3.04 -8.52
CA THR A 183 -24.66 3.16 -9.96
C THR A 183 -24.20 4.57 -10.34
N ALA A 184 -24.85 5.61 -9.80
CA ALA A 184 -24.49 7.01 -10.05
C ALA A 184 -23.08 7.34 -9.56
N LEU A 185 -22.70 6.85 -8.38
CA LEU A 185 -21.34 7.01 -7.86
C LEU A 185 -20.30 6.37 -8.79
N ALA A 186 -20.54 5.13 -9.23
CA ALA A 186 -19.64 4.43 -10.16
C ALA A 186 -19.48 5.18 -11.49
N VAL A 187 -20.59 5.68 -12.05
CA VAL A 187 -20.61 6.49 -13.28
C VAL A 187 -19.80 7.77 -13.11
N TYR A 188 -20.04 8.52 -12.03
CA TYR A 188 -19.33 9.76 -11.72
C TYR A 188 -17.83 9.54 -11.56
N LEU A 189 -17.44 8.56 -10.74
CA LEU A 189 -16.03 8.26 -10.49
C LEU A 189 -15.31 7.79 -11.76
N HIS A 190 -15.98 7.03 -12.62
CA HIS A 190 -15.37 6.59 -13.86
C HIS A 190 -15.26 7.73 -14.89
N HIS A 191 -16.34 8.47 -15.16
CA HIS A 191 -16.37 9.46 -16.23
C HIS A 191 -15.82 10.82 -15.84
N THR A 192 -16.08 11.28 -14.62
CA THR A 192 -15.65 12.62 -14.17
C THR A 192 -14.29 12.58 -13.49
N GLN A 193 -14.04 11.56 -12.67
CA GLN A 193 -12.77 11.40 -11.95
C GLN A 193 -11.77 10.50 -12.69
N TRP A 194 -12.15 9.96 -13.85
CA TRP A 194 -11.30 9.14 -14.74
C TRP A 194 -10.69 7.92 -14.04
N ILE A 195 -11.39 7.33 -13.07
CA ILE A 195 -10.91 6.17 -12.33
C ILE A 195 -11.10 4.91 -13.18
N PRO A 196 -10.02 4.16 -13.52
CA PRO A 196 -10.14 2.92 -14.28
C PRO A 196 -10.93 1.85 -13.52
N TYR A 197 -11.62 0.95 -14.22
CA TYR A 197 -12.54 -0.02 -13.61
C TYR A 197 -11.94 -0.82 -12.45
N LYS A 198 -10.69 -1.29 -12.57
CA LYS A 198 -10.05 -2.02 -11.48
C LYS A 198 -9.87 -1.14 -10.23
N ARG A 199 -9.37 0.08 -10.41
CA ARG A 199 -9.23 1.06 -9.31
C ARG A 199 -10.58 1.46 -8.72
N LEU A 200 -11.62 1.53 -9.55
CA LEU A 200 -12.99 1.81 -9.08
C LEU A 200 -13.53 0.68 -8.22
N SER A 201 -13.36 -0.58 -8.64
CA SER A 201 -13.67 -1.76 -7.83
C SER A 201 -12.96 -1.71 -6.48
N ASP A 202 -11.64 -1.47 -6.49
CA ASP A 202 -10.85 -1.40 -5.25
C ASP A 202 -11.31 -0.24 -4.35
N THR A 203 -11.68 0.89 -4.95
CA THR A 203 -12.18 2.07 -4.22
C THR A 203 -13.51 1.75 -3.53
N ILE A 204 -14.44 1.10 -4.23
CA ILE A 204 -15.74 0.72 -3.65
C ILE A 204 -15.53 -0.31 -2.53
N GLU A 205 -14.63 -1.28 -2.74
CA GLU A 205 -14.31 -2.28 -1.73
C GLU A 205 -13.73 -1.66 -0.46
N VAL A 206 -12.79 -0.72 -0.58
CA VAL A 206 -12.20 -0.03 0.58
C VAL A 206 -13.21 0.85 1.31
N LEU A 207 -14.00 1.64 0.57
CA LEU A 207 -14.90 2.62 1.17
C LEU A 207 -16.17 2.00 1.75
N TYR A 208 -16.71 0.96 1.09
CA TYR A 208 -18.01 0.37 1.43
C TYR A 208 -17.92 -1.08 1.91
N GLN A 209 -16.72 -1.65 2.00
CA GLN A 209 -16.48 -3.06 2.38
C GLN A 209 -17.26 -4.04 1.49
N HIS A 210 -17.44 -3.67 0.22
CA HIS A 210 -18.27 -4.41 -0.71
C HIS A 210 -17.59 -4.54 -2.07
N SER A 211 -17.41 -5.78 -2.53
CA SER A 211 -16.75 -6.05 -3.80
C SER A 211 -17.72 -5.96 -4.97
N VAL A 212 -17.34 -5.22 -6.02
CA VAL A 212 -18.10 -5.09 -7.26
C VAL A 212 -17.20 -5.43 -8.44
N SER A 213 -17.60 -6.42 -9.24
CA SER A 213 -16.80 -6.84 -10.39
C SER A 213 -16.65 -5.71 -11.43
N THR A 214 -15.52 -5.69 -12.13
CA THR A 214 -15.27 -4.71 -13.22
C THR A 214 -16.32 -4.82 -14.33
N GLY A 215 -16.81 -6.02 -14.63
CA GLY A 215 -17.88 -6.23 -15.61
C GLY A 215 -19.21 -5.59 -15.16
N THR A 216 -19.55 -5.70 -13.87
CA THR A 216 -20.71 -5.00 -13.30
C THR A 216 -20.56 -3.49 -13.41
N LEU A 217 -19.37 -2.96 -13.09
CA LEU A 217 -19.08 -1.52 -13.19
C LEU A 217 -19.20 -1.03 -14.65
N ALA A 218 -18.69 -1.80 -15.62
CA ALA A 218 -18.85 -1.48 -17.03
C ALA A 218 -20.34 -1.45 -17.45
N ASN A 219 -21.15 -2.39 -16.97
CA ASN A 219 -22.59 -2.41 -17.22
C ASN A 219 -23.32 -1.23 -16.54
N MET A 220 -22.92 -0.83 -15.34
CA MET A 220 -23.43 0.37 -14.66
C MET A 220 -23.14 1.63 -15.49
N VAL A 221 -21.89 1.79 -15.92
CA VAL A 221 -21.44 2.92 -16.74
C VAL A 221 -22.20 2.97 -18.07
N LYS A 222 -22.31 1.83 -18.76
CA LYS A 222 -23.04 1.74 -20.03
C LYS A 222 -24.50 2.20 -19.90
N ARG A 223 -25.23 1.67 -18.91
CA ARG A 223 -26.64 2.07 -18.66
C ARG A 223 -26.77 3.53 -18.27
N GLY A 224 -25.83 4.06 -17.47
CA GLY A 224 -25.83 5.46 -17.09
C GLY A 224 -25.68 6.40 -18.28
N ARG A 225 -24.82 6.05 -19.25
CA ARG A 225 -24.66 6.81 -20.50
C ARG A 225 -25.93 6.79 -21.34
N GLU A 226 -26.55 5.63 -21.52
CA GLU A 226 -27.79 5.48 -22.29
C GLU A 226 -28.94 6.33 -21.72
N ALA A 227 -29.07 6.40 -20.38
CA ALA A 227 -30.08 7.21 -19.71
C ALA A 227 -29.84 8.74 -19.83
N LEU A 228 -28.58 9.17 -19.97
CA LEU A 228 -28.26 10.58 -20.22
C LEU A 228 -28.54 10.97 -21.67
N GLU A 229 -28.21 10.10 -22.63
CA GLU A 229 -28.45 10.31 -24.06
C GLU A 229 -29.96 10.41 -24.35
N SER A 230 -30.81 9.60 -23.71
CA SER A 230 -32.27 9.64 -23.89
C SER A 230 -32.95 10.89 -23.34
N ASN A 231 -32.31 11.61 -22.40
CA ASN A 231 -32.85 12.85 -21.82
C ASN A 231 -32.43 14.11 -22.60
N MET A 232 -31.58 13.95 -23.62
CA MET A 232 -31.10 15.05 -24.48
C MET A 232 -31.85 15.16 -25.81
N THR A 233 -32.75 14.22 -26.09
CA THR A 233 -33.68 14.18 -27.24
C THR A 233 -35.09 14.49 -26.80
#